data_AF-A0AAE7DBA5-F1
#
_entry.id   AF-A0AAE7DBA5-F1
#
_cell.length_a   1.000
_cell.length_b   1.000
_cell.length_c   1.000
_cell.angle_alpha   90.00
_cell.angle_beta   90.00
_cell.angle_gamma   90.00
#
_symmetry.space_group_name_H-M   'P 1'
#
loop_
_entity.id
_entity.type
_entity.pdbx_description
1 polymer ?
#
loop_
_entity_poly.entity_id
_entity_poly.type
_entity_poly.pdbx_seq_one_letter_code
_entity_poly.pdbx_strand_id
1 'polypeptide(L)'
;MGSTSHLCRWIIFLLLLPLSSVAQQLKLGKNPAVINKSSVLELESQSQGLLLTRIPDTAVAPLTTAPDGSILFYQGDKSLRVRSSGAWRKALFAVDTTDITGFFLKVRSLFSAGNGIVYDNVTGTISVSGAAGGSWLLGGNVVTAAQNLGTTTAFDLPFITNNTERMRINTTGSVGIGSSAFNATNPERLLVDGGTSTSNNLIRGQGNINNNLQFSITNIHGGQNARTDIVAYANNGNSANNFIDMGINSGGYSNATIIGTTNTAYLYSTGNNFVIGNASSNKNVIFINGGIATTNEVMRIDASGEVGIATSTPSAKLDVSGNFKLGASGTVMSSMIKSSFSLSDNTTNITNTSSLTKTASVTGASLNASVIVNPRSALPQGLAIAYAFISAANTITVNIINSGAGTAGAQKLGNITFDVTIINP
;
A
#
# COMPACT_ATOMS: atom_id res chain seq x y z
N MET A 1 8.12 137.04 -64.72
CA MET A 1 9.54 137.38 -64.89
C MET A 1 10.31 136.20 -64.32
N GLY A 2 10.72 135.19 -65.08
CA GLY A 2 11.80 135.13 -66.09
C GLY A 2 12.67 133.92 -65.68
N SER A 3 12.54 132.78 -66.36
CA SER A 3 13.43 132.22 -67.40
C SER A 3 14.62 131.41 -66.82
N THR A 4 14.73 130.11 -67.21
CA THR A 4 15.82 129.51 -68.05
C THR A 4 17.18 129.39 -67.34
N SER A 5 18.03 128.34 -67.39
CA SER A 5 18.16 127.13 -68.22
C SER A 5 19.57 126.50 -68.02
N HIS A 6 19.75 125.22 -68.43
CA HIS A 6 20.97 124.53 -68.93
C HIS A 6 22.12 124.17 -67.94
N LEU A 7 22.49 122.89 -67.71
CA LEU A 7 23.23 121.87 -68.52
C LEU A 7 24.76 122.07 -68.62
N CYS A 8 25.57 121.11 -68.13
CA CYS A 8 26.84 120.51 -68.71
C CYS A 8 27.58 119.65 -67.62
N ARG A 9 27.57 118.31 -67.60
CA ARG A 9 28.44 117.25 -68.23
C ARG A 9 29.84 116.99 -67.59
N TRP A 10 30.32 115.73 -67.70
CA TRP A 10 31.68 115.08 -67.58
C TRP A 10 31.64 113.77 -66.73
N ILE A 11 31.52 112.55 -67.31
CA ILE A 11 32.58 111.53 -67.72
C ILE A 11 33.12 110.68 -66.52
N ILE A 12 32.75 109.41 -66.25
CA ILE A 12 33.06 108.05 -66.82
C ILE A 12 34.11 107.20 -66.00
N PHE A 13 33.80 105.89 -65.82
CA PHE A 13 34.64 104.65 -65.66
C PHE A 13 34.73 103.85 -64.32
N LEU A 14 33.88 102.80 -64.24
CA LEU A 14 34.07 101.37 -63.89
C LEU A 14 35.16 100.87 -62.89
N LEU A 15 34.75 100.10 -61.88
CA LEU A 15 35.30 98.75 -61.62
C LEU A 15 34.30 97.87 -60.83
N LEU A 16 33.80 96.80 -61.48
CA LEU A 16 33.06 95.70 -60.86
C LEU A 16 34.04 94.66 -60.29
N LEU A 17 33.79 94.19 -59.06
CA LEU A 17 34.26 92.92 -58.51
C LEU A 17 33.03 92.06 -58.20
N PRO A 18 32.89 90.83 -58.73
CA PRO A 18 31.79 89.95 -58.33
C PRO A 18 32.13 89.30 -56.99
N LEU A 19 31.52 89.77 -55.91
CA LEU A 19 31.41 89.00 -54.66
C LEU A 19 30.35 87.92 -54.89
N SER A 20 30.81 86.73 -55.26
CA SER A 20 30.03 85.50 -55.10
C SER A 20 29.94 85.18 -53.60
N SER A 21 28.93 85.72 -52.92
CA SER A 21 28.58 85.26 -51.57
C SER A 21 27.86 83.91 -51.67
N VAL A 22 28.60 82.85 -51.35
CA VAL A 22 28.10 81.48 -51.16
C VAL A 22 27.26 81.44 -49.88
N ALA A 23 26.09 80.80 -49.98
CA ALA A 23 25.10 80.45 -48.94
C ALA A 23 25.39 80.91 -47.49
N GLN A 24 24.62 81.90 -47.01
CA GLN A 24 24.71 82.38 -45.63
C GLN A 24 23.77 81.57 -44.73
N GLN A 25 24.35 80.81 -43.80
CA GLN A 25 23.64 80.26 -42.65
C GLN A 25 23.01 81.41 -41.83
N LEU A 26 21.76 81.25 -41.41
CA LEU A 26 21.04 82.26 -40.63
C LEU A 26 20.98 81.85 -39.15
N LYS A 27 21.59 82.65 -38.28
CA LYS A 27 21.40 82.54 -36.83
C LYS A 27 20.59 83.74 -36.34
N LEU A 28 19.54 83.47 -35.57
CA LEU A 28 18.71 84.48 -34.93
C LEU A 28 18.68 84.18 -33.43
N GLY A 29 19.13 85.11 -32.60
CA GLY A 29 19.19 84.88 -31.16
C GLY A 29 20.18 85.73 -30.39
N LYS A 30 20.38 85.38 -29.12
CA LYS A 30 21.17 86.16 -28.14
C LYS A 30 22.69 86.10 -28.36
N ASN A 31 23.20 85.11 -29.10
CA ASN A 31 24.63 84.98 -29.43
C ASN A 31 24.87 84.76 -30.94
N PRO A 32 24.56 85.75 -31.79
CA PRO A 32 24.55 85.58 -33.24
C PRO A 32 25.95 85.38 -33.86
N ALA A 33 27.02 85.67 -33.10
CA ALA A 33 28.40 85.54 -33.57
C ALA A 33 28.99 84.12 -33.44
N VAL A 34 28.42 83.28 -32.57
CA VAL A 34 28.85 81.89 -32.40
C VAL A 34 27.89 81.00 -33.18
N ILE A 35 28.37 80.46 -34.30
CA ILE A 35 27.53 79.77 -35.28
C ILE A 35 27.76 78.26 -35.21
N ASN A 36 26.69 77.47 -35.09
CA ASN A 36 26.77 76.02 -35.19
C ASN A 36 26.82 75.57 -36.65
N LYS A 37 27.99 75.17 -37.14
CA LYS A 37 28.22 74.77 -38.55
C LYS A 37 27.33 73.62 -39.05
N SER A 38 26.64 72.88 -38.16
CA SER A 38 25.74 71.77 -38.53
C SER A 38 24.30 72.19 -38.83
N SER A 39 23.98 73.48 -38.85
CA SER A 39 22.62 73.97 -39.12
C SER A 39 22.61 75.01 -40.24
N VAL A 40 21.50 75.11 -40.99
CA VAL A 40 21.30 76.21 -41.95
C VAL A 40 20.52 77.36 -41.31
N LEU A 41 19.67 77.04 -40.33
CA LEU A 41 18.93 77.99 -39.50
C LEU A 41 19.10 77.61 -38.04
N GLU A 42 19.65 78.52 -37.23
CA GLU A 42 19.78 78.37 -35.78
C GLU A 42 18.94 79.44 -35.09
N LEU A 43 18.01 79.02 -34.23
CA LEU A 43 17.14 79.92 -33.46
C LEU A 43 17.47 79.75 -31.98
N GLU A 44 18.11 80.75 -31.37
CA GLU A 44 18.57 80.71 -29.99
C GLU A 44 17.84 81.77 -29.15
N SER A 45 16.80 81.36 -28.42
CA SER A 45 16.06 82.24 -27.53
C SER A 45 15.64 81.53 -26.25
N GLN A 46 15.60 82.28 -25.15
CA GLN A 46 15.12 81.80 -23.84
C GLN A 46 13.61 82.06 -23.64
N SER A 47 12.98 82.87 -24.50
CA SER A 47 11.60 83.32 -24.32
C SER A 47 10.77 83.40 -25.62
N GLN A 48 11.35 83.10 -26.78
CA GLN A 48 10.68 83.11 -28.07
C GLN A 48 10.88 81.77 -28.78
N GLY A 49 9.86 81.30 -29.50
CA GLY A 49 9.92 80.09 -30.31
C GLY A 49 9.77 80.38 -31.79
N LEU A 50 10.06 79.39 -32.63
CA LEU A 50 9.70 79.44 -34.04
C LEU A 50 8.19 79.28 -34.18
N LEU A 51 7.50 80.32 -34.61
CA LEU A 51 6.12 80.20 -35.03
C LEU A 51 6.07 79.72 -36.48
N LEU A 52 5.65 78.48 -36.68
CA LEU A 52 5.46 77.93 -38.02
C LEU A 52 4.22 78.51 -38.69
N THR A 53 4.24 78.51 -40.03
CA THR A 53 3.08 78.88 -40.84
C THR A 53 1.88 78.03 -40.44
N ARG A 54 0.81 78.71 -40.02
CA ARG A 54 -0.42 78.06 -39.55
C ARG A 54 -1.35 77.84 -40.73
N ILE A 55 -1.44 76.61 -41.20
CA ILE A 55 -2.18 76.24 -42.42
C ILE A 55 -3.55 75.63 -42.07
N PRO A 56 -4.66 76.16 -42.59
CA PRO A 56 -5.99 75.61 -42.35
C PRO A 56 -6.35 74.41 -43.23
N ASP A 57 -5.82 74.36 -44.46
CA ASP A 57 -6.02 73.27 -45.41
C ASP A 57 -4.70 72.92 -46.11
N THR A 58 -4.27 71.67 -45.93
CA THR A 58 -3.01 71.15 -46.50
C THR A 58 -3.21 70.47 -47.86
N ALA A 59 -4.43 70.37 -48.35
CA ALA A 59 -4.79 69.73 -49.61
C ALA A 59 -4.86 70.70 -50.81
N VAL A 60 -4.48 71.96 -50.62
CA VAL A 60 -4.50 72.99 -51.67
C VAL A 60 -3.10 73.21 -52.24
N ALA A 61 -2.98 73.41 -53.55
CA ALA A 61 -1.73 73.81 -54.18
C ALA A 61 -1.26 75.18 -53.65
N PRO A 62 0.05 75.40 -53.45
CA PRO A 62 1.17 74.50 -53.76
C PRO A 62 1.54 73.54 -52.62
N LEU A 63 0.79 73.51 -51.51
CA LEU A 63 1.10 72.64 -50.37
C LEU A 63 0.96 71.16 -50.69
N THR A 64 0.21 70.80 -51.74
CA THR A 64 0.10 69.45 -52.29
C THR A 64 1.35 68.98 -53.03
N THR A 65 2.29 69.86 -53.34
CA THR A 65 3.57 69.54 -54.01
C THR A 65 4.79 70.02 -53.21
N ALA A 66 4.60 70.46 -51.97
CA ALA A 66 5.70 70.86 -51.10
C ALA A 66 6.73 69.72 -50.93
N PRO A 67 8.04 70.00 -50.85
CA PRO A 67 9.06 68.97 -50.66
C PRO A 67 8.86 68.20 -49.35
N ASP A 68 9.23 66.92 -49.34
CA ASP A 68 9.32 66.14 -48.09
C ASP A 68 10.34 66.78 -47.13
N GLY A 69 10.07 66.71 -45.83
CA GLY A 69 10.77 67.45 -44.78
C GLY A 69 10.19 68.83 -44.48
N SER A 70 9.27 69.35 -45.31
CA SER A 70 8.56 70.61 -45.02
C SER A 70 7.77 70.51 -43.72
N ILE A 71 7.80 71.56 -42.89
CA ILE A 71 7.09 71.61 -41.61
C ILE A 71 6.07 72.74 -41.57
N LEU A 72 4.90 72.50 -40.96
CA LEU A 72 3.86 73.50 -40.74
C LEU A 72 3.07 73.20 -39.48
N PHE A 73 2.29 74.17 -39.02
CA PHE A 73 1.27 73.93 -38.00
C PHE A 73 -0.10 73.82 -38.65
N TYR A 74 -0.72 72.64 -38.62
CA TYR A 74 -2.05 72.43 -39.19
C TYR A 74 -3.11 72.89 -38.20
N GLN A 75 -3.95 73.84 -38.62
CA GLN A 75 -4.94 74.45 -37.73
C GLN A 75 -6.13 73.53 -37.46
N GLY A 76 -6.48 72.63 -38.40
CA GLY A 76 -7.68 71.79 -38.29
C GLY A 76 -7.70 70.94 -37.02
N ASP A 77 -6.55 70.40 -36.62
CA ASP A 77 -6.39 69.62 -35.39
C ASP A 77 -5.28 70.13 -34.47
N LYS A 78 -4.82 71.38 -34.71
CA LYS A 78 -3.82 72.07 -33.91
C LYS A 78 -2.53 71.25 -33.72
N SER A 79 -2.02 70.63 -34.79
CA SER A 79 -0.84 69.76 -34.73
C SER A 79 0.31 70.23 -35.62
N LEU A 80 1.54 69.93 -35.20
CA LEU A 80 2.72 70.01 -36.07
C LEU A 80 2.65 68.94 -37.15
N ARG A 81 2.82 69.34 -38.41
CA ARG A 81 2.91 68.43 -39.55
C ARG A 81 4.30 68.50 -40.17
N VAL A 82 4.80 67.33 -40.55
CA VAL A 82 5.95 67.19 -41.45
C VAL A 82 5.44 66.53 -42.71
N ARG A 83 5.87 67.00 -43.88
CA ARG A 83 5.58 66.35 -45.15
C ARG A 83 6.55 65.19 -45.34
N SER A 84 6.04 63.99 -45.62
CA SER A 84 6.87 62.82 -45.81
C SER A 84 6.17 61.82 -46.73
N SER A 85 6.90 61.35 -47.74
CA SER A 85 6.44 60.51 -48.84
C SER A 85 5.22 61.10 -49.55
N GLY A 86 5.25 62.41 -49.83
CA GLY A 86 4.20 63.11 -50.56
C GLY A 86 2.93 63.43 -49.77
N ALA A 87 2.90 63.17 -48.46
CA ALA A 87 1.72 63.41 -47.61
C ALA A 87 2.05 64.23 -46.34
N TRP A 88 1.09 65.03 -45.88
CA TRP A 88 1.19 65.79 -44.62
C TRP A 88 0.81 64.93 -43.43
N ARG A 89 1.73 64.83 -42.48
CA ARG A 89 1.80 63.71 -41.56
C ARG A 89 2.02 64.30 -40.15
N LYS A 90 1.25 63.88 -39.12
CA LYS A 90 1.41 64.35 -37.71
C LYS A 90 2.71 63.83 -37.12
N ALA A 91 3.57 64.67 -36.54
CA ALA A 91 4.93 64.32 -36.09
C ALA A 91 5.08 63.26 -34.96
N LEU A 92 4.19 62.27 -34.85
CA LEU A 92 4.28 61.10 -33.99
C LEU A 92 3.67 59.90 -34.74
N PHE A 93 4.45 59.20 -35.56
CA PHE A 93 3.93 58.17 -36.48
C PHE A 93 3.97 56.74 -35.97
N ALA A 94 4.55 56.51 -34.80
CA ALA A 94 4.50 55.24 -34.11
C ALA A 94 4.90 55.48 -32.65
N VAL A 95 4.30 54.74 -31.72
CA VAL A 95 4.90 54.59 -30.40
C VAL A 95 6.08 53.65 -30.60
N ASP A 96 7.26 54.22 -30.83
CA ASP A 96 8.50 53.47 -30.77
C ASP A 96 8.86 53.26 -29.29
N THR A 97 8.71 52.03 -28.81
CA THR A 97 9.01 51.68 -27.42
C THR A 97 10.50 51.60 -27.13
N THR A 98 11.35 51.70 -28.16
CA THR A 98 12.81 51.61 -28.03
C THR A 98 13.40 52.86 -27.34
N ASP A 99 12.73 54.01 -27.47
CA ASP A 99 13.13 55.29 -26.84
C ASP A 99 12.50 55.50 -25.45
N ILE A 100 11.57 54.64 -25.03
CA ILE A 100 11.03 54.68 -23.66
C ILE A 100 12.00 53.94 -22.75
N THR A 101 12.94 54.68 -22.16
CA THR A 101 13.92 54.14 -21.20
C THR A 101 13.21 53.34 -20.11
N GLY A 102 13.46 52.04 -20.05
CA GLY A 102 12.86 51.14 -19.05
C GLY A 102 11.39 50.77 -19.31
N PHE A 103 10.86 50.89 -20.53
CA PHE A 103 9.53 50.35 -20.86
C PHE A 103 9.43 48.86 -20.56
N PHE A 104 10.46 48.10 -20.96
CA PHE A 104 10.61 46.71 -20.58
C PHE A 104 10.70 46.57 -19.05
N LEU A 105 11.38 47.46 -18.31
CA LEU A 105 11.45 47.41 -16.84
C LEU A 105 10.08 47.65 -16.18
N LYS A 106 9.24 48.54 -16.71
CA LYS A 106 7.88 48.81 -16.17
C LYS A 106 6.92 47.66 -16.42
N VAL A 107 6.88 47.13 -17.65
CA VAL A 107 6.05 45.95 -17.95
C VAL A 107 6.58 44.73 -17.19
N ARG A 108 7.91 44.53 -17.13
CA ARG A 108 8.55 43.47 -16.33
C ARG A 108 8.32 43.63 -14.83
N SER A 109 8.34 44.84 -14.28
CA SER A 109 8.07 45.03 -12.84
C SER A 109 6.62 44.78 -12.51
N LEU A 110 5.67 45.06 -13.39
CA LEU A 110 4.26 44.74 -13.17
C LEU A 110 4.00 43.21 -13.23
N PHE A 111 4.66 42.49 -14.14
CA PHE A 111 4.53 41.03 -14.21
C PHE A 111 5.34 40.27 -13.13
N SER A 112 6.48 40.80 -12.69
CA SER A 112 7.34 40.19 -11.65
C SER A 112 7.18 40.79 -10.25
N ALA A 113 6.32 41.81 -10.04
CA ALA A 113 6.01 42.33 -8.71
C ALA A 113 5.07 41.43 -7.89
N GLY A 114 4.50 40.39 -8.51
CA GLY A 114 3.83 39.30 -7.80
C GLY A 114 4.73 38.08 -7.71
N ASN A 115 4.81 37.46 -6.53
CA ASN A 115 5.29 36.08 -6.40
C ASN A 115 4.46 35.23 -7.36
N GLY A 116 5.05 34.74 -8.45
CA GLY A 116 4.29 33.82 -9.30
C GLY A 116 4.68 33.72 -10.75
N ILE A 117 5.38 34.68 -11.36
CA ILE A 117 5.56 34.72 -12.82
C ILE A 117 7.04 35.02 -13.18
N VAL A 118 7.70 34.09 -13.87
CA VAL A 118 9.02 34.29 -14.50
C VAL A 118 8.90 34.26 -16.01
N TYR A 119 9.58 35.21 -16.62
CA TYR A 119 9.71 35.34 -18.06
C TYR A 119 11.10 34.85 -18.50
N ASP A 120 11.14 33.91 -19.44
CA ASP A 120 12.37 33.47 -20.12
C ASP A 120 12.66 34.39 -21.31
N ASN A 121 13.81 35.08 -21.28
CA ASN A 121 14.20 36.05 -22.29
C ASN A 121 14.82 35.45 -23.57
N VAL A 122 15.10 34.15 -23.58
CA VAL A 122 15.60 33.41 -24.73
C VAL A 122 14.43 32.80 -25.49
N THR A 123 13.43 32.27 -24.78
CA THR A 123 12.28 31.59 -25.39
C THR A 123 11.02 32.45 -25.50
N GLY A 124 10.96 33.60 -24.82
CA GLY A 124 9.78 34.46 -24.76
C GLY A 124 8.64 33.89 -23.91
N THR A 125 8.90 32.80 -23.18
CA THR A 125 7.87 32.08 -22.42
C THR A 125 7.59 32.78 -21.10
N ILE A 126 6.32 33.09 -20.85
CA ILE A 126 5.84 33.48 -19.51
C ILE A 126 5.46 32.19 -18.79
N SER A 127 6.21 31.87 -17.75
CA SER A 127 5.99 30.71 -16.89
C SER A 127 5.60 31.19 -15.50
N VAL A 128 4.71 30.46 -14.84
CA VAL A 128 4.46 30.72 -13.42
C VAL A 128 5.60 30.13 -12.60
N SER A 129 6.42 31.00 -12.02
CA SER A 129 7.66 30.64 -11.35
C SER A 129 7.77 31.47 -10.06
N GLY A 130 6.72 31.33 -9.27
CA GLY A 130 6.67 31.88 -7.93
C GLY A 130 5.56 31.29 -7.09
N ALA A 131 5.57 29.98 -6.95
CA ALA A 131 5.76 29.52 -5.58
C ALA A 131 7.27 29.35 -5.43
N ALA A 132 7.96 30.36 -4.90
CA ALA A 132 9.35 30.24 -4.52
C ALA A 132 9.51 29.00 -3.63
N GLY A 133 10.16 27.95 -4.14
CA GLY A 133 10.66 26.81 -3.36
C GLY A 133 9.67 25.92 -2.61
N GLY A 134 8.37 25.87 -2.94
CA GLY A 134 7.39 25.14 -2.10
C GLY A 134 6.31 24.29 -2.77
N SER A 135 6.17 24.31 -4.10
CA SER A 135 5.14 23.49 -4.78
C SER A 135 5.64 22.08 -5.10
N TRP A 136 4.75 21.10 -4.96
CA TRP A 136 4.99 19.73 -5.42
C TRP A 136 4.66 19.62 -6.91
N LEU A 137 5.68 19.32 -7.74
CA LEU A 137 5.55 19.29 -9.20
C LEU A 137 4.98 17.95 -9.70
N LEU A 138 4.31 17.99 -10.86
CA LEU A 138 3.88 16.79 -11.57
C LEU A 138 5.13 16.04 -12.09
N GLY A 139 5.34 14.80 -11.63
CA GLY A 139 6.45 13.95 -12.04
C GLY A 139 7.61 13.85 -11.06
N GLY A 140 7.63 14.60 -9.95
CA GLY A 140 8.71 14.50 -8.96
C GLY A 140 9.30 15.84 -8.54
N ASN A 141 9.76 15.92 -7.29
CA ASN A 141 10.67 16.96 -6.81
C ASN A 141 11.99 16.31 -6.38
N VAL A 142 13.13 16.94 -6.69
CA VAL A 142 14.42 16.61 -6.07
C VAL A 142 14.55 17.42 -4.78
N VAL A 143 14.72 16.77 -3.64
CA VAL A 143 14.78 17.42 -2.31
C VAL A 143 16.07 17.05 -1.58
N THR A 144 16.64 18.00 -0.81
CA THR A 144 17.89 17.81 -0.04
C THR A 144 17.66 17.60 1.47
N ALA A 145 16.42 17.74 1.93
CA ALA A 145 15.98 17.46 3.29
C ALA A 145 14.48 17.09 3.27
N ALA A 146 13.97 16.49 4.35
CA ALA A 146 12.55 16.15 4.48
C ALA A 146 11.67 17.39 4.26
N GLN A 147 10.62 17.26 3.46
CA GLN A 147 9.66 18.32 3.14
C GLN A 147 8.26 17.90 3.59
N ASN A 148 7.43 18.88 3.94
CA ASN A 148 6.02 18.65 4.21
C ASN A 148 5.22 18.67 2.91
N LEU A 149 4.37 17.67 2.69
CA LEU A 149 3.35 17.66 1.65
C LEU A 149 1.99 17.50 2.34
N GLY A 150 1.14 18.52 2.25
CA GLY A 150 -0.20 18.46 2.81
C GLY A 150 -0.77 19.80 3.23
N THR A 151 -1.75 19.73 4.12
CA THR A 151 -2.41 20.88 4.75
C THR A 151 -1.73 21.20 6.09
N THR A 152 -1.63 22.48 6.44
CA THR A 152 -1.15 22.96 7.76
C THR A 152 -2.29 23.46 8.65
N THR A 153 -3.51 23.36 8.15
CA THR A 153 -4.76 23.78 8.78
C THR A 153 -5.58 22.55 9.16
N ALA A 154 -6.68 22.73 9.88
CA ALA A 154 -7.56 21.65 10.31
C ALA A 154 -8.47 21.12 9.17
N PHE A 155 -7.88 20.90 8.00
CA PHE A 155 -8.53 20.30 6.85
C PHE A 155 -7.77 19.05 6.41
N ASP A 156 -8.52 18.06 5.93
CA ASP A 156 -7.99 16.80 5.45
C ASP A 156 -7.17 16.98 4.15
N LEU A 157 -6.32 16.00 3.85
CA LEU A 157 -5.54 15.92 2.61
C LEU A 157 -6.11 14.81 1.70
N PRO A 158 -6.98 15.15 0.71
CA PRO A 158 -7.50 14.18 -0.24
C PRO A 158 -6.56 13.97 -1.44
N PHE A 159 -6.57 12.75 -1.96
CA PHE A 159 -5.96 12.35 -3.23
C PHE A 159 -7.10 11.99 -4.19
N ILE A 160 -7.18 12.72 -5.31
CA ILE A 160 -8.31 12.63 -6.24
C ILE A 160 -7.88 12.13 -7.62
N THR A 161 -8.74 11.36 -8.28
CA THR A 161 -8.65 11.07 -9.72
C THR A 161 -10.04 11.10 -10.33
N ASN A 162 -10.17 11.65 -11.55
CA ASN A 162 -11.49 11.85 -12.18
C ASN A 162 -12.47 12.61 -11.26
N ASN A 163 -12.00 13.67 -10.60
CA ASN A 163 -12.77 14.48 -9.64
C ASN A 163 -13.43 13.68 -8.51
N THR A 164 -12.88 12.49 -8.20
CA THR A 164 -13.37 11.59 -7.15
C THR A 164 -12.25 11.33 -6.16
N GLU A 165 -12.53 11.46 -4.87
CA GLU A 165 -11.57 11.11 -3.83
C GLU A 165 -11.31 9.60 -3.80
N ARG A 166 -10.03 9.23 -3.78
CA ARG A 166 -9.56 7.84 -3.77
C ARG A 166 -8.86 7.47 -2.48
N MET A 167 -8.17 8.44 -1.88
CA MET A 167 -7.47 8.28 -0.60
C MET A 167 -7.53 9.61 0.15
N ARG A 168 -7.47 9.56 1.47
CA ARG A 168 -7.40 10.74 2.33
C ARG A 168 -6.51 10.49 3.53
N ILE A 169 -5.81 11.52 3.99
CA ILE A 169 -5.31 11.62 5.37
C ILE A 169 -6.16 12.66 6.09
N ASN A 170 -6.88 12.26 7.13
CA ASN A 170 -7.75 13.18 7.86
C ASN A 170 -6.96 13.99 8.91
N THR A 171 -7.59 14.99 9.53
CA THR A 171 -6.96 15.83 10.56
C THR A 171 -6.54 15.08 11.83
N THR A 172 -7.08 13.88 12.08
CA THR A 172 -6.66 13.01 13.20
C THR A 172 -5.51 12.09 12.80
N GLY A 173 -5.03 12.18 11.55
CA GLY A 173 -3.93 11.40 10.99
C GLY A 173 -4.33 10.00 10.50
N SER A 174 -5.61 9.67 10.43
CA SER A 174 -6.11 8.42 9.87
C SER A 174 -6.04 8.45 8.35
N VAL A 175 -5.65 7.33 7.76
CA VAL A 175 -5.57 7.14 6.32
C VAL A 175 -6.77 6.34 5.85
N GLY A 176 -7.53 6.87 4.90
CA GLY A 176 -8.63 6.16 4.24
C GLY A 176 -8.28 5.90 2.79
N ILE A 177 -8.57 4.69 2.29
CA ILE A 177 -8.47 4.31 0.89
C ILE A 177 -9.84 3.78 0.47
N GLY A 178 -10.44 4.38 -0.55
CA GLY A 178 -11.79 4.04 -1.03
C GLY A 178 -12.95 4.58 -0.18
N SER A 179 -12.68 5.16 0.99
CA SER A 179 -13.68 5.77 1.87
C SER A 179 -13.11 6.97 2.63
N SER A 180 -13.99 7.92 2.97
CA SER A 180 -13.74 9.05 3.87
C SER A 180 -14.50 8.95 5.19
N ALA A 181 -15.28 7.87 5.38
CA ALA A 181 -16.10 7.63 6.56
C ALA A 181 -15.39 6.68 7.53
N PHE A 182 -14.71 7.26 8.52
CA PHE A 182 -14.09 6.53 9.62
C PHE A 182 -15.09 6.27 10.75
N ASN A 183 -14.80 5.29 11.62
CA ASN A 183 -15.58 5.12 12.83
C ASN A 183 -15.51 6.38 13.72
N ALA A 184 -16.67 6.92 14.12
CA ALA A 184 -16.75 8.19 14.85
C ALA A 184 -16.21 8.11 16.30
N THR A 185 -16.24 6.92 16.91
CA THR A 185 -15.82 6.72 18.31
C THR A 185 -14.42 6.11 18.40
N ASN A 186 -14.11 5.16 17.51
CA ASN A 186 -12.86 4.41 17.48
C ASN A 186 -12.28 4.42 16.07
N PRO A 187 -11.82 5.59 15.56
CA PRO A 187 -11.38 5.71 14.18
C PRO A 187 -10.19 4.81 13.88
N GLU A 188 -10.25 4.11 12.76
CA GLU A 188 -9.16 3.30 12.25
C GLU A 188 -7.98 4.21 11.90
N ARG A 189 -6.74 3.75 12.15
CA ARG A 189 -5.55 4.48 11.66
C ARG A 189 -5.33 4.27 10.16
N LEU A 190 -5.73 3.10 9.65
CA LEU A 190 -5.80 2.79 8.24
C LEU A 190 -7.15 2.11 7.95
N LEU A 191 -7.98 2.75 7.14
CA LEU A 191 -9.23 2.20 6.60
C LEU A 191 -9.02 1.89 5.12
N VAL A 192 -9.34 0.66 4.71
CA VAL A 192 -9.38 0.27 3.31
C VAL A 192 -10.79 -0.24 3.03
N ASP A 193 -11.53 0.47 2.20
CA ASP A 193 -12.88 0.11 1.78
C ASP A 193 -12.86 -0.29 0.30
N GLY A 194 -13.32 -1.52 0.03
CA GLY A 194 -13.39 -2.08 -1.31
C GLY A 194 -14.63 -1.68 -2.09
N GLY A 195 -15.65 -1.10 -1.44
CA GLY A 195 -16.95 -0.84 -2.02
C GLY A 195 -17.53 -2.07 -2.73
N THR A 196 -18.21 -1.86 -3.87
CA THR A 196 -18.80 -2.93 -4.70
C THR A 196 -17.82 -3.49 -5.74
N SER A 197 -16.58 -3.80 -5.33
CA SER A 197 -15.55 -4.33 -6.23
C SER A 197 -15.81 -5.77 -6.66
N THR A 198 -15.34 -6.14 -7.86
CA THR A 198 -15.31 -7.53 -8.34
C THR A 198 -14.04 -8.28 -7.93
N SER A 199 -13.11 -7.61 -7.24
CA SER A 199 -11.92 -8.24 -6.66
C SER A 199 -12.30 -9.01 -5.40
N ASN A 200 -11.84 -10.25 -5.30
CA ASN A 200 -11.97 -11.04 -4.06
C ASN A 200 -10.93 -10.65 -3.00
N ASN A 201 -9.93 -9.82 -3.32
CA ASN A 201 -8.93 -9.33 -2.38
C ASN A 201 -9.18 -7.86 -2.07
N LEU A 202 -9.32 -7.54 -0.77
CA LEU A 202 -9.30 -6.16 -0.29
C LEU A 202 -7.86 -5.62 -0.21
N ILE A 203 -6.93 -6.42 0.33
CA ILE A 203 -5.51 -6.11 0.45
C ILE A 203 -4.70 -7.30 -0.06
N ARG A 204 -3.68 -7.05 -0.91
CA ARG A 204 -2.72 -8.06 -1.37
C ARG A 204 -1.29 -7.58 -1.12
N GLY A 205 -0.56 -8.27 -0.24
CA GLY A 205 0.88 -8.07 -0.05
C GLY A 205 1.70 -9.00 -0.93
N GLN A 206 2.78 -8.51 -1.56
CA GLN A 206 3.69 -9.31 -2.38
C GLN A 206 5.13 -8.78 -2.25
N GLY A 207 6.10 -9.69 -2.22
CA GLY A 207 7.54 -9.38 -2.20
C GLY A 207 8.36 -10.54 -2.79
N ASN A 208 9.60 -10.25 -3.22
CA ASN A 208 10.55 -11.24 -3.74
C ASN A 208 11.78 -11.29 -2.82
N ILE A 209 11.71 -12.11 -1.76
CA ILE A 209 12.70 -12.15 -0.68
C ILE A 209 13.06 -13.62 -0.41
N ASN A 210 14.35 -13.96 -0.38
CA ASN A 210 14.84 -15.26 0.11
C ASN A 210 15.01 -15.24 1.64
N ASN A 211 13.96 -14.82 2.33
CA ASN A 211 13.83 -14.69 3.78
C ASN A 211 12.35 -14.42 4.11
N ASN A 212 12.02 -14.25 5.38
CA ASN A 212 10.66 -14.01 5.85
C ASN A 212 10.04 -12.74 5.21
N LEU A 213 8.93 -12.91 4.49
CA LEU A 213 7.99 -11.85 4.14
C LEU A 213 6.81 -11.95 5.11
N GLN A 214 6.60 -10.94 5.95
CA GLN A 214 5.67 -11.05 7.09
C GLN A 214 4.68 -9.90 7.13
N PHE A 215 3.47 -10.24 7.57
CA PHE A 215 2.54 -9.28 8.14
C PHE A 215 2.70 -9.34 9.67
N SER A 216 3.40 -8.34 10.23
CA SER A 216 3.75 -8.31 11.66
C SER A 216 2.94 -7.24 12.37
N ILE A 217 2.13 -7.67 13.34
CA ILE A 217 1.36 -6.79 14.22
C ILE A 217 1.71 -7.16 15.66
N THR A 218 1.90 -6.14 16.49
CA THR A 218 2.10 -6.29 17.94
C THR A 218 1.33 -5.21 18.67
N ASN A 219 0.48 -5.60 19.61
CA ASN A 219 0.00 -4.71 20.65
C ASN A 219 1.09 -4.53 21.70
N ILE A 220 1.81 -3.42 21.64
CA ILE A 220 2.90 -3.10 22.57
C ILE A 220 2.42 -2.77 23.99
N HIS A 221 1.10 -2.69 24.21
CA HIS A 221 0.53 -2.49 25.53
C HIS A 221 0.60 -3.79 26.35
N GLY A 222 0.99 -3.67 27.62
CA GLY A 222 1.15 -4.82 28.53
C GLY A 222 0.01 -5.01 29.55
N GLY A 223 -1.07 -4.22 29.48
CA GLY A 223 -2.15 -4.26 30.47
C GLY A 223 -2.97 -5.56 30.48
N GLN A 224 -3.88 -5.68 31.46
CA GLN A 224 -4.63 -6.90 31.78
C GLN A 224 -5.51 -7.45 30.65
N ASN A 225 -5.87 -6.61 29.69
CA ASN A 225 -6.71 -6.94 28.52
C ASN A 225 -5.95 -6.89 27.20
N ALA A 226 -4.63 -6.67 27.24
CA ALA A 226 -3.86 -6.47 26.03
C ALA A 226 -3.60 -7.81 25.32
N ARG A 227 -3.87 -7.80 24.03
CA ARG A 227 -3.73 -8.92 23.10
C ARG A 227 -3.51 -8.39 21.69
N THR A 228 -3.03 -9.25 20.82
CA THR A 228 -2.88 -8.98 19.39
C THR A 228 -3.67 -10.03 18.61
N ASP A 229 -4.59 -9.59 17.77
CA ASP A 229 -5.58 -10.45 17.11
C ASP A 229 -5.67 -10.16 15.61
N ILE A 230 -6.04 -11.18 14.85
CA ILE A 230 -6.59 -11.07 13.49
C ILE A 230 -7.98 -11.70 13.54
N VAL A 231 -9.00 -10.92 13.22
CA VAL A 231 -10.40 -11.32 13.35
C VAL A 231 -11.11 -11.22 12.01
N ALA A 232 -11.93 -12.22 11.69
CA ALA A 232 -12.84 -12.18 10.54
C ALA A 232 -14.29 -12.36 11.02
N TYR A 233 -15.17 -11.48 10.54
CA TYR A 233 -16.59 -11.47 10.88
C TYR A 233 -17.42 -11.99 9.70
N ALA A 234 -18.49 -12.73 10.00
CA ALA A 234 -19.57 -12.91 9.03
C ALA A 234 -20.24 -11.55 8.72
N ASN A 235 -20.98 -11.45 7.62
CA ASN A 235 -21.72 -10.22 7.28
C ASN A 235 -22.81 -9.84 8.31
N ASN A 236 -23.15 -10.76 9.21
CA ASN A 236 -24.03 -10.58 10.37
C ASN A 236 -23.27 -10.77 11.71
N GLY A 237 -21.95 -10.63 11.70
CA GLY A 237 -21.09 -10.77 12.87
C GLY A 237 -20.80 -9.46 13.59
N ASN A 238 -20.30 -9.58 14.82
CA ASN A 238 -19.83 -8.49 15.67
C ASN A 238 -18.80 -9.01 16.67
N SER A 239 -18.27 -8.14 17.54
CA SER A 239 -17.22 -8.49 18.52
C SER A 239 -17.62 -9.54 19.58
N ALA A 240 -18.89 -9.99 19.60
CA ALA A 240 -19.37 -11.03 20.50
C ALA A 240 -19.89 -12.28 19.78
N ASN A 241 -20.27 -12.20 18.48
CA ASN A 241 -20.94 -13.29 17.77
C ASN A 241 -20.49 -13.42 16.31
N ASN A 242 -20.51 -14.65 15.79
CA ASN A 242 -20.26 -14.97 14.38
C ASN A 242 -18.91 -14.46 13.84
N PHE A 243 -17.84 -14.72 14.58
CA PHE A 243 -16.47 -14.41 14.14
C PHE A 243 -15.52 -15.58 14.40
N ILE A 244 -14.39 -15.56 13.69
CA ILE A 244 -13.20 -16.36 14.00
C ILE A 244 -12.06 -15.42 14.37
N ASP A 245 -11.30 -15.80 15.38
CA ASP A 245 -10.20 -15.01 15.96
C ASP A 245 -8.95 -15.87 16.12
N MET A 246 -7.83 -15.33 15.68
CA MET A 246 -6.48 -15.87 15.86
C MET A 246 -5.62 -14.80 16.50
N GLY A 247 -5.03 -15.10 17.66
CA GLY A 247 -4.31 -14.10 18.42
C GLY A 247 -3.39 -14.65 19.51
N ILE A 248 -2.85 -13.71 20.27
CA ILE A 248 -1.97 -13.97 21.41
C ILE A 248 -2.18 -12.95 22.53
N ASN A 249 -2.25 -13.43 23.76
CA ASN A 249 -2.31 -12.61 24.97
C ASN A 249 -0.96 -11.93 25.25
N SER A 250 -0.96 -10.63 25.56
CA SER A 250 0.27 -9.91 25.93
C SER A 250 0.81 -10.30 27.31
N GLY A 251 2.04 -9.88 27.61
CA GLY A 251 2.78 -10.30 28.81
C GLY A 251 2.19 -9.93 30.18
N GLY A 252 1.23 -9.01 30.26
CA GLY A 252 0.51 -8.71 31.51
C GLY A 252 -0.99 -9.02 31.47
N TYR A 253 -1.44 -9.77 30.46
CA TYR A 253 -2.81 -10.25 30.37
C TYR A 253 -3.18 -11.10 31.59
N SER A 254 -4.30 -10.79 32.22
CA SER A 254 -4.78 -11.47 33.44
C SER A 254 -6.31 -11.64 33.48
N ASN A 255 -6.99 -11.32 32.38
CA ASN A 255 -8.42 -11.53 32.25
C ASN A 255 -8.71 -13.02 31.96
N ALA A 256 -9.88 -13.54 32.37
CA ALA A 256 -10.24 -14.96 32.23
C ALA A 256 -11.15 -15.24 31.01
N THR A 257 -11.29 -14.29 30.08
CA THR A 257 -12.26 -14.40 28.97
C THR A 257 -11.80 -15.37 27.86
N ILE A 258 -10.49 -15.55 27.68
CA ILE A 258 -9.91 -16.53 26.75
C ILE A 258 -9.20 -17.60 27.57
N ILE A 259 -9.34 -18.87 27.16
CA ILE A 259 -8.65 -19.99 27.80
C ILE A 259 -7.14 -19.73 27.74
N GLY A 260 -6.51 -19.50 28.90
CA GLY A 260 -5.07 -19.27 29.03
C GLY A 260 -4.71 -18.09 29.92
N THR A 261 -3.42 -17.81 30.01
CA THR A 261 -2.84 -16.67 30.74
C THR A 261 -2.03 -15.79 29.80
N THR A 262 -1.07 -15.04 30.32
CA THR A 262 -0.05 -14.32 29.53
C THR A 262 0.57 -15.20 28.44
N ASN A 263 0.88 -14.61 27.29
CA ASN A 263 1.56 -15.25 26.16
C ASN A 263 0.86 -16.50 25.59
N THR A 264 -0.42 -16.71 25.92
CA THR A 264 -1.20 -17.81 25.32
C THR A 264 -1.60 -17.42 23.91
N ALA A 265 -1.15 -18.20 22.93
CA ALA A 265 -1.63 -18.12 21.55
C ALA A 265 -2.89 -18.97 21.39
N TYR A 266 -3.82 -18.53 20.55
CA TYR A 266 -5.11 -19.17 20.38
C TYR A 266 -5.68 -19.02 18.97
N LEU A 267 -6.61 -19.92 18.67
CA LEU A 267 -7.51 -19.88 17.54
C LEU A 267 -8.88 -20.36 18.03
N TYR A 268 -9.92 -19.53 17.93
CA TYR A 268 -11.27 -19.90 18.34
C TYR A 268 -12.34 -19.24 17.46
N SER A 269 -13.57 -19.72 17.55
CA SER A 269 -14.72 -19.21 16.80
C SER A 269 -15.95 -19.10 17.71
N THR A 270 -16.78 -18.09 17.45
CA THR A 270 -18.11 -17.90 18.07
C THR A 270 -19.25 -18.10 17.05
N GLY A 271 -18.93 -18.63 15.87
CA GLY A 271 -19.92 -18.98 14.85
C GLY A 271 -20.62 -20.31 15.13
N ASN A 272 -21.01 -21.00 14.05
CA ASN A 272 -21.60 -22.35 14.13
C ASN A 272 -20.51 -23.42 14.32
N ASN A 273 -20.35 -24.36 13.39
CA ASN A 273 -19.29 -25.37 13.50
C ASN A 273 -17.89 -24.78 13.25
N PHE A 274 -16.91 -25.22 14.03
CA PHE A 274 -15.50 -24.94 13.79
C PHE A 274 -14.86 -26.04 12.95
N VAL A 275 -14.60 -25.74 11.67
CA VAL A 275 -14.05 -26.70 10.72
C VAL A 275 -12.54 -26.52 10.63
N ILE A 276 -11.78 -27.55 11.04
CA ILE A 276 -10.33 -27.67 10.81
C ILE A 276 -10.11 -28.90 9.94
N GLY A 277 -9.38 -28.77 8.82
CA GLY A 277 -9.13 -29.91 7.95
C GLY A 277 -8.17 -29.64 6.81
N ASN A 278 -7.82 -30.71 6.10
CA ASN A 278 -7.07 -30.66 4.86
C ASN A 278 -7.95 -31.16 3.71
N ALA A 279 -8.28 -30.28 2.77
CA ALA A 279 -9.15 -30.61 1.63
C ALA A 279 -8.40 -31.23 0.44
N SER A 280 -7.06 -31.30 0.50
CA SER A 280 -6.27 -31.96 -0.55
C SER A 280 -6.42 -33.48 -0.41
N SER A 281 -6.66 -34.16 -1.53
CA SER A 281 -6.73 -35.62 -1.54
C SER A 281 -5.41 -36.23 -1.07
N ASN A 282 -5.50 -37.34 -0.33
CA ASN A 282 -4.35 -38.08 0.18
C ASN A 282 -3.41 -37.25 1.09
N LYS A 283 -3.97 -36.33 1.90
CA LYS A 283 -3.23 -35.56 2.90
C LYS A 283 -3.87 -35.65 4.27
N ASN A 284 -3.05 -35.41 5.30
CA ASN A 284 -3.41 -35.61 6.70
C ASN A 284 -3.77 -34.29 7.37
N VAL A 285 -4.44 -34.39 8.51
CA VAL A 285 -4.50 -33.34 9.56
C VAL A 285 -3.56 -33.77 10.68
N ILE A 286 -2.59 -32.93 11.06
CA ILE A 286 -1.52 -33.30 11.99
C ILE A 286 -1.48 -32.29 13.15
N PHE A 287 -1.38 -32.81 14.37
CA PHE A 287 -1.21 -32.05 15.59
C PHE A 287 0.16 -32.33 16.20
N ILE A 288 0.87 -31.27 16.57
CA ILE A 288 2.24 -31.31 17.09
C ILE A 288 2.32 -30.73 18.51
N ASN A 289 3.29 -31.18 19.30
CA ASN A 289 3.59 -30.65 20.62
C ASN A 289 5.10 -30.71 20.93
N GLY A 290 5.65 -29.67 21.55
CA GLY A 290 7.07 -29.62 21.95
C GLY A 290 8.07 -29.33 20.82
N GLY A 291 7.61 -28.81 19.68
CA GLY A 291 8.45 -28.44 18.52
C GLY A 291 7.70 -28.59 17.20
N ILE A 292 8.41 -28.35 16.08
CA ILE A 292 7.86 -28.42 14.71
C ILE A 292 8.50 -29.53 13.85
N ALA A 293 9.35 -30.38 14.45
CA ALA A 293 9.92 -31.52 13.74
C ALA A 293 8.87 -32.64 13.62
N THR A 294 9.09 -33.58 12.70
CA THR A 294 8.19 -34.74 12.52
C THR A 294 8.08 -35.62 13.77
N THR A 295 9.10 -35.61 14.63
CA THR A 295 9.11 -36.31 15.93
C THR A 295 8.23 -35.64 16.99
N ASN A 296 7.75 -34.41 16.75
CA ASN A 296 6.86 -33.69 17.65
C ASN A 296 5.39 -33.96 17.37
N GLU A 297 5.07 -34.80 16.40
CA GLU A 297 3.70 -35.20 16.14
C GLU A 297 3.13 -36.04 17.29
N VAL A 298 1.94 -35.67 17.75
CA VAL A 298 1.24 -36.35 18.85
C VAL A 298 -0.08 -36.99 18.41
N MET A 299 -0.72 -36.46 17.36
CA MET A 299 -1.97 -36.99 16.82
C MET A 299 -2.09 -36.65 15.33
N ARG A 300 -2.72 -37.54 14.57
CA ARG A 300 -3.14 -37.28 13.19
C ARG A 300 -4.52 -37.82 12.88
N ILE A 301 -5.12 -37.27 11.82
CA ILE A 301 -6.12 -37.94 10.99
C ILE A 301 -5.44 -38.17 9.65
N ASP A 302 -5.25 -39.43 9.26
CA ASP A 302 -4.57 -39.77 8.03
C ASP A 302 -5.47 -39.61 6.79
N ALA A 303 -4.90 -39.81 5.60
CA ALA A 303 -5.60 -39.77 4.33
C ALA A 303 -6.76 -40.78 4.18
N SER A 304 -6.77 -41.88 4.95
CA SER A 304 -7.82 -42.90 4.95
C SER A 304 -8.93 -42.63 5.96
N GLY A 305 -8.82 -41.53 6.71
CA GLY A 305 -9.74 -41.12 7.75
C GLY A 305 -9.60 -41.96 9.02
N GLU A 306 -8.37 -42.36 9.34
CA GLU A 306 -7.99 -43.06 10.57
C GLU A 306 -7.27 -42.11 11.53
N VAL A 307 -7.57 -42.24 12.82
CA VAL A 307 -6.99 -41.42 13.89
C VAL A 307 -5.79 -42.15 14.48
N GLY A 308 -4.60 -41.56 14.35
CA GLY A 308 -3.39 -42.03 15.01
C GLY A 308 -3.08 -41.16 16.23
N ILE A 309 -2.80 -41.76 17.39
CA ILE A 309 -2.24 -41.09 18.57
C ILE A 309 -0.86 -41.70 18.85
N ALA A 310 0.17 -40.86 18.86
CA ALA A 310 1.58 -41.26 18.95
C ALA A 310 2.02 -42.28 17.88
N THR A 311 1.31 -42.37 16.75
CA THR A 311 1.66 -43.19 15.58
C THR A 311 1.40 -42.41 14.30
N SER A 312 2.35 -42.49 13.36
CA SER A 312 2.21 -41.87 12.03
C SER A 312 1.54 -42.78 11.00
N THR A 313 1.31 -44.04 11.32
CA THR A 313 0.77 -45.03 10.39
C THR A 313 -0.32 -45.80 11.10
N PRO A 314 -1.49 -45.17 11.37
CA PRO A 314 -2.61 -45.89 11.93
C PRO A 314 -2.97 -47.08 11.03
N SER A 315 -3.37 -48.18 11.67
CA SER A 315 -3.78 -49.43 11.02
C SER A 315 -5.24 -49.79 11.30
N ALA A 316 -5.97 -48.86 11.93
CA ALA A 316 -7.36 -48.95 12.32
C ALA A 316 -7.93 -47.55 12.50
N LYS A 317 -9.27 -47.43 12.54
CA LYS A 317 -9.97 -46.14 12.71
C LYS A 317 -9.51 -45.32 13.91
N LEU A 318 -9.08 -46.00 14.98
CA LEU A 318 -8.34 -45.41 16.07
C LEU A 318 -7.17 -46.33 16.40
N ASP A 319 -5.95 -45.81 16.25
CA ASP A 319 -4.70 -46.50 16.55
C ASP A 319 -3.90 -45.67 17.56
N VAL A 320 -3.63 -46.24 18.72
CA VAL A 320 -2.91 -45.58 19.81
C VAL A 320 -1.63 -46.37 20.08
N SER A 321 -0.50 -45.78 19.71
CA SER A 321 0.81 -46.36 20.01
C SER A 321 1.29 -45.90 21.38
N GLY A 322 0.77 -46.55 22.41
CA GLY A 322 1.13 -46.28 23.81
C GLY A 322 0.01 -46.65 24.77
N ASN A 323 0.12 -46.13 25.99
CA ASN A 323 -0.84 -46.41 27.04
C ASN A 323 -2.15 -45.65 26.81
N PHE A 324 -3.28 -46.25 27.19
CA PHE A 324 -4.59 -45.62 27.13
C PHE A 324 -5.45 -45.94 28.35
N LYS A 325 -6.48 -45.14 28.60
CA LYS A 325 -7.49 -45.34 29.64
C LYS A 325 -8.88 -45.12 29.04
N LEU A 326 -9.81 -46.04 29.27
CA LEU A 326 -11.19 -45.95 28.80
C LEU A 326 -12.15 -45.73 29.98
N GLY A 327 -12.91 -44.63 29.95
CA GLY A 327 -13.91 -44.27 30.96
C GLY A 327 -13.33 -43.62 32.22
N ALA A 328 -14.20 -42.94 32.99
CA ALA A 328 -13.80 -42.19 34.19
C ALA A 328 -13.14 -43.07 35.26
N SER A 329 -13.72 -44.25 35.53
CA SER A 329 -13.22 -45.24 36.49
C SER A 329 -12.22 -46.25 35.90
N GLY A 330 -11.83 -46.10 34.62
CA GLY A 330 -10.85 -46.99 33.98
C GLY A 330 -9.45 -46.87 34.60
N THR A 331 -8.66 -47.92 34.45
CA THR A 331 -7.21 -47.92 34.72
C THR A 331 -6.43 -47.69 33.43
N VAL A 332 -5.18 -47.26 33.56
CA VAL A 332 -4.26 -47.23 32.42
C VAL A 332 -3.96 -48.67 32.00
N MET A 333 -3.92 -48.90 30.69
CA MET A 333 -3.59 -50.18 30.07
C MET A 333 -2.55 -49.94 28.98
N SER A 334 -1.63 -50.89 28.81
CA SER A 334 -0.61 -50.83 27.76
C SER A 334 -1.05 -51.48 26.45
N SER A 335 -1.89 -52.53 26.50
CA SER A 335 -2.50 -53.12 25.31
C SER A 335 -3.71 -54.00 25.61
N MET A 336 -4.53 -54.23 24.58
CA MET A 336 -5.56 -55.27 24.56
C MET A 336 -5.27 -56.21 23.38
N ILE A 337 -5.02 -57.48 23.66
CA ILE A 337 -4.64 -58.48 22.67
C ILE A 337 -5.79 -59.44 22.46
N LYS A 338 -6.22 -59.60 21.22
CA LYS A 338 -7.15 -60.66 20.81
C LYS A 338 -6.40 -61.64 19.90
N SER A 339 -6.29 -62.89 20.33
CA SER A 339 -5.56 -63.92 19.60
C SER A 339 -6.23 -65.29 19.77
N SER A 340 -5.61 -66.34 19.23
CA SER A 340 -6.00 -67.72 19.46
C SER A 340 -4.79 -68.63 19.53
N PHE A 341 -4.90 -69.72 20.30
CA PHE A 341 -3.92 -70.78 20.37
C PHE A 341 -4.60 -72.15 20.37
N SER A 342 -3.89 -73.18 19.94
CA SER A 342 -4.39 -74.56 19.96
C SER A 342 -3.66 -75.37 21.02
N LEU A 343 -4.42 -76.11 21.81
CA LEU A 343 -3.89 -77.12 22.73
C LEU A 343 -4.28 -78.50 22.22
N SER A 344 -3.31 -79.41 22.16
CA SER A 344 -3.51 -80.78 21.72
C SER A 344 -2.99 -81.74 22.77
N ASP A 345 -3.86 -82.60 23.31
CA ASP A 345 -3.48 -83.75 24.13
C ASP A 345 -4.48 -84.89 23.95
N ASN A 346 -4.05 -85.89 23.16
CA ASN A 346 -4.78 -87.13 22.90
C ASN A 346 -4.24 -88.31 23.73
N THR A 347 -3.28 -88.06 24.64
CA THR A 347 -2.53 -89.10 25.34
C THR A 347 -2.84 -89.13 26.82
N THR A 348 -2.94 -87.97 27.45
CA THR A 348 -3.05 -87.82 28.90
C THR A 348 -4.51 -87.98 29.33
N ASN A 349 -4.78 -88.93 30.22
CA ASN A 349 -6.08 -89.09 30.85
C ASN A 349 -6.27 -88.03 31.95
N ILE A 350 -7.29 -87.20 31.78
CA ILE A 350 -7.79 -86.24 32.77
C ILE A 350 -8.88 -86.95 33.56
N THR A 351 -8.63 -87.23 34.83
CA THR A 351 -9.59 -87.92 35.72
C THR A 351 -10.26 -86.92 36.66
N ASN A 352 -11.19 -87.39 37.50
CA ASN A 352 -11.76 -86.58 38.58
C ASN A 352 -10.77 -86.27 39.72
N THR A 353 -9.55 -86.83 39.68
CA THR A 353 -8.48 -86.62 40.67
C THR A 353 -7.21 -86.02 40.08
N SER A 354 -7.13 -85.87 38.75
CA SER A 354 -6.00 -85.28 38.05
C SER A 354 -6.45 -84.16 37.11
N SER A 355 -5.68 -83.09 37.05
CA SER A 355 -5.89 -82.00 36.10
C SER A 355 -4.80 -82.01 35.03
N LEU A 356 -5.10 -81.44 33.86
CA LEU A 356 -4.13 -81.23 32.80
C LEU A 356 -3.79 -79.75 32.70
N THR A 357 -2.53 -79.40 32.98
CA THR A 357 -1.99 -78.07 32.74
C THR A 357 -1.26 -78.05 31.40
N LYS A 358 -1.62 -77.11 30.54
CA LYS A 358 -0.90 -76.82 29.30
C LYS A 358 -0.55 -75.35 29.22
N THR A 359 0.48 -75.06 28.44
CA THR A 359 0.89 -73.69 28.12
C THR A 359 0.76 -73.45 26.63
N ALA A 360 0.55 -72.19 26.26
CA ALA A 360 0.63 -71.72 24.89
C ALA A 360 1.29 -70.34 24.85
N SER A 361 1.79 -69.97 23.68
CA SER A 361 2.40 -68.66 23.46
C SER A 361 1.39 -67.65 22.93
N VAL A 362 1.30 -66.48 23.56
CA VAL A 362 0.54 -65.33 23.08
C VAL A 362 1.44 -64.10 23.14
N THR A 363 1.96 -63.69 21.98
CA THR A 363 2.90 -62.57 21.87
C THR A 363 2.30 -61.28 22.43
N GLY A 364 3.08 -60.57 23.26
CA GLY A 364 2.69 -59.33 23.90
C GLY A 364 2.02 -59.50 25.26
N ALA A 365 1.68 -60.72 25.68
CA ALA A 365 1.06 -60.96 26.99
C ALA A 365 2.03 -60.62 28.14
N SER A 366 1.62 -59.74 29.06
CA SER A 366 2.41 -59.40 30.24
C SER A 366 1.99 -60.23 31.46
N LEU A 367 2.91 -60.42 32.41
CA LEU A 367 2.60 -61.00 33.71
C LEU A 367 1.47 -60.18 34.38
N ASN A 368 0.57 -60.85 35.09
CA ASN A 368 -0.60 -60.25 35.76
C ASN A 368 -1.65 -59.60 34.84
N ALA A 369 -1.56 -59.79 33.53
CA ALA A 369 -2.62 -59.36 32.62
C ALA A 369 -3.93 -60.08 32.95
N SER A 370 -5.06 -59.39 32.75
CA SER A 370 -6.37 -60.03 32.83
C SER A 370 -6.56 -60.90 31.60
N VAL A 371 -7.04 -62.14 31.80
CA VAL A 371 -7.16 -63.14 30.74
C VAL A 371 -8.59 -63.64 30.65
N ILE A 372 -9.11 -63.71 29.43
CA ILE A 372 -10.37 -64.36 29.10
C ILE A 372 -10.04 -65.45 28.07
N VAL A 373 -10.40 -66.71 28.36
CA VAL A 373 -10.14 -67.86 27.49
C VAL A 373 -11.44 -68.56 27.14
N ASN A 374 -11.73 -68.68 25.85
CA ASN A 374 -12.95 -69.30 25.33
C ASN A 374 -12.59 -70.43 24.36
N PRO A 375 -13.05 -71.68 24.59
CA PRO A 375 -12.87 -72.74 23.60
C PRO A 375 -13.75 -72.48 22.36
N ARG A 376 -13.23 -72.67 21.15
CA ARG A 376 -13.98 -72.49 19.89
C ARG A 376 -14.95 -73.63 19.59
N SER A 377 -14.76 -74.78 20.22
CA SER A 377 -15.65 -75.93 20.16
C SER A 377 -15.96 -76.41 21.57
N ALA A 378 -17.07 -77.15 21.74
CA ALA A 378 -17.36 -77.76 23.01
C ALA A 378 -16.15 -78.59 23.49
N LEU A 379 -15.78 -78.41 24.76
CA LEU A 379 -14.82 -79.30 25.37
C LEU A 379 -15.43 -80.72 25.44
N PRO A 380 -14.61 -81.78 25.38
CA PRO A 380 -15.07 -83.14 25.65
C PRO A 380 -15.90 -83.21 26.92
N GLN A 381 -16.93 -84.06 26.92
CA GLN A 381 -17.89 -84.14 28.02
C GLN A 381 -17.19 -84.24 29.38
N GLY A 382 -17.61 -83.40 30.33
CA GLY A 382 -17.06 -83.36 31.69
C GLY A 382 -15.79 -82.52 31.84
N LEU A 383 -15.12 -82.10 30.75
CA LEU A 383 -13.98 -81.21 30.84
C LEU A 383 -14.41 -79.75 31.04
N ALA A 384 -13.69 -79.04 31.92
CA ALA A 384 -13.88 -77.62 32.18
C ALA A 384 -12.53 -76.90 32.34
N ILE A 385 -12.48 -75.62 32.01
CA ILE A 385 -11.34 -74.76 32.33
C ILE A 385 -11.40 -74.43 33.82
N ALA A 386 -10.41 -74.88 34.59
CA ALA A 386 -10.33 -74.57 36.02
C ALA A 386 -9.77 -73.17 36.25
N TYR A 387 -8.71 -72.81 35.52
CA TYR A 387 -8.12 -71.48 35.54
C TYR A 387 -7.33 -71.22 34.27
N ALA A 388 -7.15 -69.95 33.97
CA ALA A 388 -6.21 -69.47 32.97
C ALA A 388 -5.57 -68.16 33.42
N PHE A 389 -4.26 -68.01 33.23
CA PHE A 389 -3.53 -66.80 33.55
C PHE A 389 -2.22 -66.73 32.76
N ILE A 390 -1.58 -65.56 32.73
CA ILE A 390 -0.25 -65.38 32.16
C ILE A 390 0.78 -65.77 33.21
N SER A 391 1.45 -66.90 33.02
CA SER A 391 2.43 -67.46 33.98
C SER A 391 3.83 -66.90 33.79
N ALA A 392 4.13 -66.42 32.58
CA ALA A 392 5.34 -65.69 32.24
C ALA A 392 5.06 -64.81 31.01
N ALA A 393 5.96 -63.87 30.70
CA ALA A 393 5.84 -63.06 29.49
C ALA A 393 5.59 -63.94 28.25
N ASN A 394 4.62 -63.53 27.43
CA ASN A 394 4.15 -64.26 26.25
C ASN A 394 3.58 -65.67 26.51
N THR A 395 3.41 -66.12 27.76
CA THR A 395 3.05 -67.51 28.10
C THR A 395 1.76 -67.55 28.89
N ILE A 396 0.70 -68.06 28.27
CA ILE A 396 -0.55 -68.38 28.95
C ILE A 396 -0.52 -69.81 29.46
N THR A 397 -0.97 -70.02 30.70
CA THR A 397 -1.21 -71.34 31.28
C THR A 397 -2.71 -71.57 31.37
N VAL A 398 -3.16 -72.73 30.91
CA VAL A 398 -4.55 -73.20 31.02
C VAL A 398 -4.56 -74.53 31.75
N ASN A 399 -5.41 -74.65 32.77
CA ASN A 399 -5.64 -75.90 33.46
C ASN A 399 -7.04 -76.42 33.17
N ILE A 400 -7.13 -77.71 32.86
CA ILE A 400 -8.35 -78.43 32.53
C ILE A 400 -8.59 -79.50 33.58
N ILE A 401 -9.80 -79.55 34.11
CA ILE A 401 -10.28 -80.56 35.06
C ILE A 401 -11.39 -81.39 34.43
N ASN A 402 -11.64 -82.58 34.97
CA ASN A 402 -12.78 -83.42 34.60
C ASN A 402 -13.74 -83.54 35.78
N SER A 403 -15.04 -83.29 35.56
CA SER A 403 -16.10 -83.48 36.55
C SER A 403 -16.50 -84.94 36.77
N GLY A 404 -15.86 -85.88 36.08
CA GLY A 404 -16.05 -87.33 36.25
C GLY A 404 -16.73 -88.04 35.07
N ALA A 405 -16.87 -87.40 33.91
CA ALA A 405 -17.38 -88.05 32.70
C ALA A 405 -16.28 -88.87 31.98
N GLY A 406 -16.68 -89.79 31.10
CA GLY A 406 -15.78 -90.64 30.29
C GLY A 406 -15.67 -92.11 30.74
N THR A 407 -15.09 -92.96 29.90
CA THR A 407 -14.88 -94.39 30.21
C THR A 407 -13.90 -94.52 31.38
N ALA A 408 -14.35 -95.13 32.48
CA ALA A 408 -13.62 -95.19 33.75
C ALA A 408 -13.25 -93.81 34.36
N GLY A 409 -14.01 -92.75 34.03
CA GLY A 409 -13.79 -91.40 34.54
C GLY A 409 -12.60 -90.67 33.90
N ALA A 410 -12.05 -91.20 32.80
CA ALA A 410 -10.94 -90.60 32.05
C ALA A 410 -11.45 -89.92 30.77
N GLN A 411 -11.04 -88.68 30.57
CA GLN A 411 -11.23 -87.92 29.33
C GLN A 411 -9.89 -87.41 28.82
N LYS A 412 -9.81 -87.11 27.53
CA LYS A 412 -8.64 -86.50 26.90
C LYS A 412 -9.04 -85.15 26.36
N LEU A 413 -8.14 -84.16 26.41
CA LEU A 413 -8.44 -82.80 25.91
C LEU A 413 -8.82 -82.82 24.43
N GLY A 414 -8.21 -83.71 23.65
CA GLY A 414 -8.35 -83.66 22.20
C GLY A 414 -7.49 -82.54 21.62
N ASN A 415 -7.92 -82.03 20.47
CA ASN A 415 -7.31 -80.88 19.81
C ASN A 415 -8.31 -79.72 19.80
N ILE A 416 -8.12 -78.74 20.67
CA ILE A 416 -9.05 -77.62 20.86
C ILE A 416 -8.32 -76.30 20.61
N THR A 417 -8.91 -75.45 19.79
CA THR A 417 -8.49 -74.05 19.64
C THR A 417 -9.23 -73.19 20.64
N PHE A 418 -8.49 -72.33 21.33
CA PHE A 418 -9.02 -71.35 22.26
C PHE A 418 -8.83 -69.95 21.68
N ASP A 419 -9.87 -69.13 21.74
CA ASP A 419 -9.78 -67.69 21.62
C ASP A 419 -9.35 -67.10 22.96
N VAL A 420 -8.48 -66.11 22.92
CA VAL A 420 -7.98 -65.43 24.10
C VAL A 420 -8.06 -63.93 23.95
N THR A 421 -8.55 -63.27 24.99
CA THR A 421 -8.42 -61.82 25.17
C THR A 421 -7.52 -61.56 26.37
N ILE A 422 -6.48 -60.75 26.18
CA ILE A 422 -5.53 -60.36 27.21
C ILE A 422 -5.57 -58.84 27.34
N ILE A 423 -5.68 -58.37 28.58
CA ILE A 423 -5.70 -56.96 28.94
C ILE A 423 -4.47 -56.71 29.81
N ASN A 424 -3.46 -56.05 29.24
CA ASN A 424 -2.23 -55.73 29.93
C ASN A 424 -2.40 -54.43 30.73
N PRO A 425 -1.91 -54.38 32.00
CA PRO A 425 -1.90 -53.16 32.81
C PRO A 425 -0.93 -52.10 32.28
#